data_AF-A0A8H3A4V5-F1
#
_entry.id   AF-A0A8H3A4V5-F1
#
_cell.length_a   1.000
_cell.length_b   1.000
_cell.length_c   1.000
_cell.angle_alpha   90.00
_cell.angle_beta   90.00
_cell.angle_gamma   90.00
#
_symmetry.space_group_name_H-M   'P 1'
#
loop_
_entity.id
_entity.type
_entity.pdbx_description
1 polymer ?
#
loop_
_entity_poly.entity_id
_entity_poly.type
_entity_poly.pdbx_seq_one_letter_code
_entity_poly.pdbx_strand_id
1 'polypeptide(L)'
;MPSTRREGWEAYAGGLGSPRRMDANHTLSLYAKGRILGHKRGKRNTRPNTSLIQIEGVSNKEEAQFYLGKRLAYVYKGKREIKGSKIRVIWGRVTRPHGNSGVVKSKFRSNIPPHAFGASVRVMLYPSSI
;
A
#
# COMPACT_ATOMS: atom_id res chain seq x y z
N MET A 1 -60.08 32.45 14.20
CA MET A 1 -58.69 32.14 13.81
C MET A 1 -58.42 30.67 14.17
N PRO A 2 -58.14 29.79 13.20
CA PRO A 2 -57.96 28.35 13.41
C PRO A 2 -56.60 28.07 14.09
N SER A 3 -56.54 27.22 15.13
CA SER A 3 -56.15 25.79 15.12
C SER A 3 -54.67 25.57 14.69
N THR A 4 -53.81 24.75 15.30
CA THR A 4 -53.98 23.43 15.91
C THR A 4 -52.62 22.93 16.48
N ARG A 5 -52.69 22.05 17.48
CA ARG A 5 -51.76 20.92 17.79
C ARG A 5 -50.27 21.17 18.03
N ARG A 6 -49.88 20.92 19.30
CA ARG A 6 -48.69 20.13 19.65
C ARG A 6 -48.80 18.78 18.92
N GLU A 7 -47.78 18.38 18.18
CA GLU A 7 -47.42 17.00 17.85
C GLU A 7 -46.26 16.99 16.83
N GLY A 8 -45.21 16.20 17.08
CA GLY A 8 -44.62 15.43 15.97
C GLY A 8 -43.21 15.72 15.45
N TRP A 9 -42.28 16.31 16.21
CA TRP A 9 -40.87 16.39 15.75
C TRP A 9 -39.97 15.23 16.24
N GLU A 10 -40.49 14.28 17.01
CA GLU A 10 -39.73 13.09 17.46
C GLU A 10 -39.79 11.90 16.46
N ALA A 11 -40.53 12.00 15.36
CA ALA A 11 -40.84 10.84 14.51
C ALA A 11 -39.88 10.55 13.34
N TYR A 12 -38.77 11.29 13.18
CA TYR A 12 -37.82 11.06 12.07
C TYR A 12 -36.37 10.75 12.52
N ALA A 13 -36.15 10.41 13.79
CA ALA A 13 -34.85 9.91 14.28
C ALA A 13 -34.63 8.42 13.97
N GLY A 14 -35.10 7.95 12.81
CA GLY A 14 -34.87 6.60 12.31
C GLY A 14 -33.61 6.50 11.47
N GLY A 15 -32.49 6.14 12.10
CA GLY A 15 -31.48 5.28 11.46
C GLY A 15 -30.52 5.89 10.44
N LEU A 16 -30.36 7.21 10.33
CA LEU A 16 -29.19 7.76 9.66
C LEU A 16 -28.02 7.76 10.65
N GLY A 17 -27.30 6.64 10.66
CA GLY A 17 -26.02 6.54 11.35
C GLY A 17 -25.19 7.78 11.04
N SER A 18 -24.74 8.45 12.11
CA SER A 18 -23.89 9.63 12.09
C SER A 18 -22.97 9.59 10.87
N PRO A 19 -22.94 10.63 9.99
CA PRO A 19 -22.04 10.62 8.85
C PRO A 19 -20.65 10.33 9.39
N ARG A 20 -20.13 9.12 9.07
CA ARG A 20 -18.78 8.74 9.46
C ARG A 20 -17.92 9.88 8.98
N ARG A 21 -17.19 10.53 9.89
CA ARG A 21 -16.23 11.58 9.57
C ARG A 21 -15.34 11.00 8.47
N MET A 22 -15.62 11.35 7.22
CA MET A 22 -14.75 10.99 6.10
C MET A 22 -13.55 11.89 6.28
N ASP A 23 -12.50 11.32 6.83
CA ASP A 23 -11.19 11.93 6.95
C ASP A 23 -10.78 12.48 5.57
N ALA A 24 -10.41 13.76 5.55
CA ALA A 24 -10.08 14.55 4.37
C ALA A 24 -8.77 14.15 3.67
N ASN A 25 -8.46 12.85 3.63
CA ASN A 25 -7.27 12.26 3.03
C ASN A 25 -7.63 11.20 1.98
N HIS A 26 -8.77 11.30 1.31
CA HIS A 26 -9.00 10.51 0.10
C HIS A 26 -8.26 11.15 -1.09
N THR A 27 -6.93 11.27 -0.98
CA THR A 27 -6.12 11.44 -2.18
C THR A 27 -6.29 10.16 -2.98
N LEU A 28 -6.75 10.26 -4.23
CA LEU A 28 -6.74 9.16 -5.21
C LEU A 28 -5.31 8.59 -5.30
N SER A 29 -4.99 7.60 -4.48
CA SER A 29 -3.65 7.04 -4.43
C SER A 29 -3.49 6.13 -5.65
N LEU A 30 -2.68 6.55 -6.62
CA LEU A 30 -2.32 5.76 -7.81
C LEU A 30 -1.44 4.53 -7.48
N TYR A 31 -1.28 4.21 -6.20
CA TYR A 31 -0.47 3.11 -5.71
C TYR A 31 -1.15 2.38 -4.55
N ALA A 32 -0.97 1.07 -4.49
CA ALA A 32 -1.23 0.26 -3.32
C ALA A 32 -0.06 0.38 -2.34
N LYS A 33 -0.36 0.45 -1.05
CA LYS A 33 0.64 0.51 0.00
C LYS A 33 1.16 -0.90 0.29
N GLY A 34 2.47 -1.01 0.49
CA GLY A 34 3.10 -2.27 0.89
C GLY A 34 4.17 -2.05 1.94
N ARG A 35 4.64 -3.15 2.52
CA ARG A 35 5.72 -3.19 3.51
C ARG A 35 6.82 -4.12 3.05
N ILE A 36 8.06 -3.67 3.14
CA ILE A 36 9.23 -4.51 2.84
C ILE A 36 9.47 -5.41 4.05
N LEU A 37 9.33 -6.73 3.88
CA LEU A 37 9.58 -7.68 4.98
C LEU A 37 11.07 -7.97 5.14
N GLY A 38 11.79 -8.09 4.03
CA GLY A 38 13.19 -8.47 4.02
C GLY A 38 13.63 -9.02 2.69
N HIS A 39 14.79 -9.65 2.67
CA HIS A 39 15.25 -10.41 1.53
C HIS A 39 14.75 -11.85 1.57
N LYS A 40 14.76 -12.52 0.41
CA LYS A 40 14.59 -13.97 0.35
C LYS A 40 15.67 -14.62 1.22
N ARG A 41 15.28 -15.41 2.21
CA ARG A 41 16.22 -16.10 3.10
C ARG A 41 15.85 -17.56 3.29
N GLY A 42 16.84 -18.39 3.60
CA GLY A 42 16.67 -19.68 4.26
C GLY A 42 17.04 -19.55 5.75
N LYS A 43 17.17 -20.68 6.44
CA LYS A 43 17.50 -20.70 7.88
C LYS A 43 18.81 -19.95 8.19
N ARG A 44 19.84 -20.14 7.37
CA ARG A 44 21.19 -19.56 7.58
C ARG A 44 21.65 -18.58 6.50
N ASN A 45 21.04 -18.57 5.32
CA ASN A 45 21.51 -17.79 4.17
C ASN A 45 20.47 -16.76 3.70
N THR A 46 20.91 -15.54 3.44
CA THR A 46 20.10 -14.44 2.91
C THR A 46 20.50 -14.15 1.47
N ARG A 47 19.53 -13.92 0.58
CA ARG A 47 19.74 -13.62 -0.84
C ARG A 47 19.21 -12.21 -1.15
N PRO A 48 20.07 -11.16 -1.10
CA PRO A 48 19.66 -9.76 -1.23
C PRO A 48 19.08 -9.38 -2.60
N ASN A 49 19.37 -10.20 -3.62
CA ASN A 49 18.90 -9.99 -4.99
C ASN A 49 17.37 -10.03 -5.15
N THR A 50 16.66 -10.61 -4.17
CA THR A 50 15.20 -10.73 -4.19
C THR A 50 14.64 -10.22 -2.87
N SER A 51 13.71 -9.28 -2.92
CA SER A 51 13.05 -8.73 -1.74
C SER A 51 11.62 -9.25 -1.62
N LEU A 52 11.16 -9.43 -0.39
CA LEU A 52 9.81 -9.85 -0.03
C LEU A 52 9.01 -8.63 0.37
N ILE A 53 7.84 -8.47 -0.22
CA ILE A 53 6.94 -7.34 0.03
C ILE A 53 5.57 -7.87 0.39
N GLN A 54 5.03 -7.44 1.52
CA GLN A 54 3.63 -7.61 1.86
C GLN A 54 2.84 -6.44 1.28
N ILE A 55 1.78 -6.72 0.53
CA ILE A 55 0.87 -5.67 0.05
C ILE A 55 -0.26 -5.55 1.07
N GLU A 56 -0.64 -4.32 1.42
CA GLU A 56 -1.76 -4.07 2.32
C GLU A 56 -3.07 -4.46 1.63
N GLY A 57 -3.93 -5.21 2.32
CA GLY A 57 -5.21 -5.69 1.78
C GLY A 57 -5.12 -6.92 0.87
N VAL A 58 -3.94 -7.55 0.75
CA VAL A 58 -3.76 -8.81 -0.01
C VAL A 58 -3.41 -9.93 0.95
N SER A 59 -4.30 -10.90 1.07
CA SER A 59 -4.10 -12.05 1.96
C SER A 59 -3.90 -13.35 1.19
N ASN A 60 -4.38 -13.41 -0.05
CA ASN A 60 -4.41 -14.61 -0.86
C ASN A 60 -3.38 -14.58 -1.99
N LYS A 61 -3.03 -15.77 -2.50
CA LYS A 61 -2.12 -15.90 -3.64
C LYS A 61 -2.77 -15.45 -4.95
N GLU A 62 -4.08 -15.69 -5.13
CA GLU A 62 -4.80 -15.26 -6.34
C GLU A 62 -4.81 -13.72 -6.43
N GLU A 63 -5.10 -13.03 -5.34
CA GLU A 63 -5.07 -11.56 -5.27
C GLU A 63 -3.66 -11.00 -5.53
N ALA A 64 -2.62 -11.68 -5.04
CA ALA A 64 -1.23 -11.27 -5.28
C ALA A 64 -0.84 -11.38 -6.77
N GLN A 65 -1.52 -12.21 -7.56
CA GLN A 65 -1.27 -12.39 -8.98
C GLN A 65 -1.56 -11.11 -9.78
N PHE A 66 -2.55 -10.31 -9.35
CA PHE A 66 -2.86 -9.01 -9.96
C PHE A 66 -1.66 -8.05 -9.96
N TYR A 67 -0.82 -8.15 -8.93
CA TYR A 67 0.34 -7.28 -8.75
C TYR A 67 1.58 -7.73 -9.52
N LEU A 68 1.51 -8.79 -10.33
CA LEU A 68 2.65 -9.21 -11.15
C LEU A 68 3.01 -8.18 -12.21
N GLY A 69 4.33 -8.00 -12.42
CA GLY A 69 4.87 -7.04 -13.38
C GLY A 69 4.76 -5.58 -12.94
N LYS A 70 3.96 -5.27 -11.92
CA LYS A 70 3.77 -3.91 -11.39
C LYS A 70 5.07 -3.29 -10.89
N ARG A 71 5.19 -1.97 -11.08
CA ARG A 71 6.36 -1.22 -10.62
C ARG A 71 6.29 -0.94 -9.12
N LEU A 72 7.46 -0.95 -8.49
CA LEU A 72 7.66 -0.70 -7.08
C LEU A 72 8.57 0.51 -6.89
N ALA A 73 8.23 1.35 -5.93
CA ALA A 73 9.03 2.50 -5.55
C ALA A 73 9.29 2.48 -4.04
N TYR A 74 10.56 2.31 -3.67
CA TYR A 74 11.00 2.61 -2.32
C TYR A 74 11.51 4.05 -2.27
N VAL A 75 10.77 4.92 -1.59
CA VAL A 75 11.07 6.35 -1.47
C VAL A 75 11.75 6.59 -0.12
N TYR A 76 12.89 7.27 -0.13
CA TYR A 76 13.65 7.59 1.08
C TYR A 76 14.25 8.99 1.00
N LYS A 77 14.59 9.56 2.16
CA LYS A 77 15.24 10.87 2.26
C LYS A 77 16.74 10.70 2.53
N GLY A 78 17.58 11.34 1.73
CA GLY A 78 19.01 11.43 1.93
C GLY A 78 19.41 12.77 2.58
N LYS A 79 20.58 12.81 3.21
CA LYS A 79 21.11 14.05 3.84
C LYS A 79 21.52 15.10 2.80
N ARG A 80 22.16 14.65 1.71
CA ARG A 80 22.63 15.51 0.60
C ARG A 80 21.56 15.63 -0.48
N GLU A 81 21.43 16.83 -1.02
CA GLU A 81 20.62 17.11 -2.20
C GLU A 81 21.27 16.52 -3.45
N ILE A 82 20.48 15.81 -4.24
CA ILE A 82 20.87 15.32 -5.55
C ILE A 82 19.77 15.75 -6.51
N LYS A 83 20.13 16.41 -7.61
CA LYS A 83 19.18 16.90 -8.62
C LYS A 83 18.06 17.76 -8.01
N GLY A 84 18.44 18.68 -7.11
CA GLY A 84 17.51 19.63 -6.48
C GLY A 84 16.57 19.05 -5.42
N SER A 85 16.72 17.77 -5.03
CA SER A 85 15.89 17.19 -3.96
C SER A 85 16.66 16.26 -3.03
N LYS A 86 16.20 16.19 -1.77
CA LYS A 86 16.68 15.21 -0.78
C LYS A 86 16.00 13.85 -0.93
N ILE A 87 14.93 13.78 -1.74
CA ILE A 87 14.11 12.57 -1.91
C ILE A 87 14.72 11.71 -3.02
N ARG A 88 14.87 10.43 -2.74
CA ARG A 88 15.44 9.45 -3.66
C ARG A 88 14.52 8.25 -3.76
N VAL A 89 14.56 7.58 -4.90
CA VAL A 89 13.71 6.44 -5.18
C VAL A 89 14.55 5.28 -5.69
N ILE A 90 14.36 4.11 -5.09
CA ILE A 90 14.83 2.84 -5.64
C ILE A 90 13.66 2.19 -6.35
N TRP A 91 13.79 2.08 -7.67
CA TRP A 91 12.78 1.43 -8.52
C TRP A 91 12.96 -0.08 -8.51
N GLY A 92 11.84 -0.78 -8.58
CA GLY A 92 11.79 -2.22 -8.76
C GLY A 92 10.54 -2.67 -9.50
N ARG A 93 10.41 -3.98 -9.64
CA ARG A 93 9.23 -4.64 -10.19
C ARG A 93 8.85 -5.87 -9.37
N VAL A 94 7.57 -6.16 -9.32
CA VAL A 94 7.05 -7.42 -8.79
C VAL A 94 7.32 -8.52 -9.81
N THR A 95 7.79 -9.67 -9.34
CA THR A 95 8.20 -10.79 -10.20
C THR A 95 7.29 -12.00 -10.09
N ARG A 96 6.94 -12.44 -8.88
CA ARG A 96 6.10 -13.62 -8.64
C ARG A 96 5.49 -13.59 -7.24
N PRO A 97 4.37 -14.27 -6.98
CA PRO A 97 3.86 -14.41 -5.63
C PRO A 97 4.79 -15.29 -4.77
N HIS A 98 4.66 -15.17 -3.45
CA HIS A 98 5.44 -15.91 -2.47
C HIS A 98 4.57 -16.43 -1.33
N GLY A 99 4.54 -17.75 -1.17
CA GLY A 99 3.73 -18.39 -0.14
C GLY A 99 2.24 -18.19 -0.43
N ASN A 100 1.43 -18.37 0.61
CA ASN A 100 -0.03 -18.29 0.51
C ASN A 100 -0.59 -16.99 1.10
N SER A 101 0.21 -16.23 1.86
CA SER A 101 -0.22 -15.04 2.63
C SER A 101 -0.22 -13.72 1.84
N GLY A 102 -0.31 -13.77 0.51
CA GLY A 102 -0.31 -12.55 -0.32
C GLY A 102 1.02 -11.80 -0.42
N VAL A 103 2.14 -12.39 0.06
CA VAL A 103 3.48 -11.81 -0.07
C VAL A 103 3.94 -11.93 -1.53
N VAL A 104 4.63 -10.92 -2.04
CA VAL A 104 5.23 -10.95 -3.38
C VAL A 104 6.75 -10.87 -3.34
N LYS A 105 7.40 -11.54 -4.30
CA LYS A 105 8.82 -11.39 -4.59
C LYS A 105 9.02 -10.25 -5.58
N SER A 106 9.98 -9.41 -5.28
CA SER A 106 10.35 -8.25 -6.08
C SER A 106 11.84 -8.25 -6.39
N LYS A 107 12.18 -7.63 -7.52
CA LYS A 107 13.55 -7.29 -7.88
C LYS A 107 13.64 -5.78 -8.05
N PHE A 108 14.53 -5.18 -7.27
CA PHE A 108 14.86 -3.76 -7.38
C PHE A 108 16.07 -3.59 -8.31
N ARG A 109 16.20 -2.41 -8.92
CA ARG A 109 17.37 -2.06 -9.74
C ARG A 109 18.67 -2.08 -8.93
N SER A 110 18.57 -1.65 -7.68
CA SER A 110 19.63 -1.76 -6.68
C SER A 110 19.07 -2.54 -5.50
N ASN A 111 19.86 -3.44 -4.92
CA ASN A 111 19.41 -4.22 -3.76
C ASN A 111 18.96 -3.29 -2.63
N ILE A 112 17.84 -3.64 -2.00
CA ILE A 112 17.30 -2.84 -0.89
C ILE A 112 18.28 -2.90 0.30
N PRO A 113 18.59 -1.77 0.95
CA PRO A 113 19.40 -1.78 2.16
C PRO A 113 18.64 -2.43 3.33
N PRO A 114 19.30 -3.19 4.22
CA PRO A 114 18.62 -3.87 5.35
C PRO A 114 17.85 -2.94 6.30
N HIS A 115 18.29 -1.68 6.45
CA HIS A 115 17.58 -0.66 7.24
C HIS A 115 16.18 -0.33 6.68
N ALA A 116 15.91 -0.64 5.41
CA ALA A 116 14.59 -0.41 4.81
C ALA A 116 13.58 -1.53 5.12
N PHE A 117 13.95 -2.56 5.88
CA PHE A 117 12.99 -3.57 6.31
C PHE A 117 11.99 -2.95 7.29
N GLY A 118 10.71 -3.32 7.16
CA GLY A 118 9.60 -2.72 7.89
C GLY A 118 9.11 -1.39 7.30
N ALA A 119 9.88 -0.74 6.43
CA ALA A 119 9.51 0.51 5.77
C ALA A 119 8.41 0.31 4.72
N SER A 120 7.67 1.39 4.48
CA SER A 120 6.63 1.42 3.46
C SER A 120 7.22 1.47 2.05
N VAL A 121 6.64 0.70 1.14
CA VAL A 121 6.92 0.75 -0.30
C VAL A 121 5.62 1.08 -1.04
N ARG A 122 5.76 1.81 -2.16
CA ARG A 122 4.63 2.11 -3.04
C ARG A 122 4.59 1.10 -4.17
N VAL A 123 3.50 0.36 -4.28
CA VAL A 123 3.22 -0.58 -5.37
C VAL A 123 2.34 0.13 -6.39
N MET A 124 2.90 0.46 -7.53
CA MET A 124 2.20 1.20 -8.56
C MET A 124 1.22 0.29 -9.28
N LEU A 125 0.09 0.83 -9.74
CA LEU A 125 -0.91 0.04 -10.45
C LEU A 125 -0.55 -0.23 -11.92
N TYR A 126 0.60 0.28 -12.39
CA TYR A 126 1.12 0.10 -13.74
C TYR A 126 2.43 -0.72 -13.76
N PRO A 127 2.78 -1.35 -14.89
CA PRO A 127 2.02 -1.50 -16.13
C PRO A 127 0.73 -2.31 -15.93
N SER A 128 -0.35 -1.92 -16.61
CA SER A 128 -1.62 -2.66 -16.53
C SER A 128 -1.58 -3.88 -17.45
N SER A 129 -2.11 -5.00 -16.98
CA SER A 129 -2.27 -6.25 -17.73
C SER A 129 -3.70 -6.80 -17.54
N ILE A 130 -4.62 -5.93 -17.12
CA ILE A 130 -6.05 -6.22 -17.02
C ILE A 130 -6.74 -5.75 -18.30
#